data_AF-A0A817NRQ5-F1
#
_entry.id   AF-A0A817NRQ5-F1
#
_cell.length_a   1.000
_cell.length_b   1.000
_cell.length_c   1.000
_cell.angle_alpha   90.00
_cell.angle_beta   90.00
_cell.angle_gamma   90.00
#
_symmetry.space_group_name_H-M   'P 1'
#
loop_
_entity.id
_entity.type
_entity.pdbx_description
1 polymer ?
#
loop_
_entity_poly.entity_id
_entity_poly.type
_entity_poly.pdbx_seq_one_letter_code
_entity_poly.pdbx_strand_id
1 'polypeptide(L)'
;MYATRTTDERVAIVRLFSKFESASKVQRQWSNHFDTTPPHLVTISSINRKFDENGTVEDLPRSGRPTILSEEKLDEIEEMVTSNPQLSIRQGAARV
;
A
#
# COMPACT_ATOMS: atom_id res chain seq x y z
N MET A 1 10.81 15.45 -0.13
CA MET A 1 9.74 15.19 0.86
C MET A 1 8.42 15.36 0.12
N TYR A 2 7.70 14.29 -0.20
CA TYR A 2 6.38 14.41 -0.85
C TYR A 2 5.33 14.55 0.25
N ALA A 3 4.54 15.62 0.22
CA ALA A 3 3.46 15.83 1.18
C ALA A 3 2.44 14.69 1.04
N THR A 4 2.11 14.03 2.16
CA THR A 4 1.01 13.09 2.25
C THR A 4 -0.29 13.82 1.94
N ARG A 5 -0.94 13.46 0.83
CA ARG A 5 -2.24 14.03 0.44
C ARG A 5 -3.31 13.59 1.41
N THR A 6 -4.21 14.51 1.74
CA THR A 6 -5.33 14.20 2.64
C THR A 6 -6.29 13.21 1.96
N THR A 7 -7.08 12.49 2.76
CA THR A 7 -8.09 11.56 2.23
C THR A 7 -9.05 12.28 1.28
N ASP A 8 -9.49 13.49 1.62
CA ASP A 8 -10.39 14.31 0.80
C ASP A 8 -9.80 14.64 -0.58
N GLU A 9 -8.52 15.02 -0.63
CA GLU A 9 -7.82 15.27 -1.88
C GLU A 9 -7.82 14.02 -2.76
N ARG A 10 -7.60 12.83 -2.19
CA ARG A 10 -7.60 11.55 -2.94
C ARG A 10 -9.00 11.17 -3.42
N VAL A 11 -10.03 11.37 -2.59
CA VAL A 11 -11.43 11.17 -2.99
C VAL A 11 -11.78 12.06 -4.17
N ALA A 12 -11.38 13.33 -4.13
CA ALA A 12 -11.63 14.25 -5.23
C ALA A 12 -10.91 13.82 -6.52
N ILE A 13 -9.67 13.31 -6.43
CA ILE A 13 -8.96 12.74 -7.57
C ILE A 13 -9.77 11.61 -8.20
N VAL A 14 -10.22 10.63 -7.42
CA VAL A 14 -10.99 9.48 -7.93
C VAL A 14 -12.30 9.95 -8.57
N ARG A 15 -13.04 10.88 -7.94
CA ARG A 15 -14.29 11.43 -8.49
C ARG A 15 -14.07 12.17 -9.81
N LEU A 16 -13.05 13.02 -9.90
CA LEU A 16 -12.72 13.74 -11.12
C LEU A 16 -12.21 12.80 -12.21
N PHE A 17 -11.42 11.78 -11.84
CA PHE A 17 -10.90 10.80 -12.78
C PHE A 17 -12.03 9.94 -13.36
N SER A 18 -12.98 9.49 -12.54
CA SER A 18 -14.19 8.80 -13.01
C SER A 18 -15.03 9.66 -13.96
N LYS A 19 -15.07 10.98 -13.76
CA LYS A 19 -15.82 11.89 -14.64
C LYS A 19 -15.14 12.17 -15.98
N PHE A 20 -13.81 12.21 -16.01
CA PHE A 20 -13.05 12.73 -17.17
C PHE A 20 -12.16 11.69 -17.86
N GLU A 21 -11.92 10.54 -17.21
CA GLU A 21 -11.05 9.45 -17.63
C GLU A 21 -9.64 9.89 -18.07
N SER A 22 -9.15 11.01 -17.51
CA SER A 22 -7.91 11.63 -17.94
C SER A 22 -7.23 12.41 -16.82
N ALA A 23 -6.02 11.99 -16.46
CA ALA A 23 -5.21 12.64 -15.43
C ALA A 23 -4.96 14.13 -15.73
N SER A 24 -4.75 14.48 -17.00
CA SER A 24 -4.52 15.88 -17.41
C SER A 24 -5.75 16.76 -17.20
N LYS A 25 -6.96 16.22 -17.41
CA LYS A 25 -8.20 16.95 -17.14
C LYS A 25 -8.44 17.10 -15.64
N VAL A 26 -8.15 16.05 -14.85
CA VAL A 26 -8.19 16.12 -13.38
C VAL A 26 -7.26 17.21 -12.86
N GLN A 27 -6.02 17.28 -13.36
CA GLN A 27 -5.05 18.28 -12.96
C GLN A 27 -5.53 19.71 -13.26
N ARG A 28 -6.14 19.94 -14.43
CA ARG A 28 -6.72 21.24 -14.81
C ARG A 28 -7.93 21.64 -13.97
N GLN A 29 -8.73 20.66 -13.54
CA GLN A 29 -9.92 20.89 -12.72
C GLN A 29 -9.59 21.01 -11.22
N TRP A 30 -8.35 20.73 -10.83
CA TRP A 30 -7.91 20.79 -9.44
C TRP A 30 -8.13 22.15 -8.78
N SER A 31 -7.80 23.23 -9.49
CA SER A 31 -7.93 24.61 -8.98
C SER A 31 -9.37 25.03 -8.71
N ASN A 32 -10.37 24.28 -9.21
CA ASN A 32 -11.78 24.55 -8.91
C ASN A 32 -12.22 23.95 -7.56
N HIS A 33 -11.43 23.03 -7.01
CA HIS A 33 -11.74 22.30 -5.78
C HIS A 33 -10.78 22.61 -4.64
N PHE A 34 -9.51 22.91 -4.94
CA PHE A 34 -8.48 23.14 -3.94
C PHE A 34 -7.54 24.28 -4.36
N ASP A 35 -7.12 25.08 -3.40
CA ASP A 35 -6.07 26.12 -3.57
C ASP A 35 -4.64 25.55 -3.53
N THR A 36 -4.50 24.22 -3.45
CA THR A 36 -3.19 23.55 -3.36
C THR A 36 -2.61 23.26 -4.74
N THR A 37 -1.30 23.11 -4.81
CA THR A 37 -0.63 22.68 -6.05
C THR A 37 -1.19 21.33 -6.50
N PRO A 38 -1.65 21.23 -7.77
CA PRO A 38 -2.26 20.01 -8.27
C PRO A 38 -1.27 18.84 -8.24
N PRO A 39 -1.73 17.61 -7.98
CA PRO A 39 -0.88 16.44 -8.02
C PRO A 39 -0.30 16.21 -9.42
N HIS A 40 0.85 15.55 -9.47
CA HIS A 40 1.44 15.15 -10.75
C HIS A 40 0.56 14.09 -11.43
N LEU A 41 0.58 14.04 -12.77
CA LEU A 41 -0.20 13.10 -13.57
C LEU A 41 0.01 11.64 -13.14
N VAL A 42 1.26 11.26 -12.88
CA VAL A 42 1.64 9.93 -12.40
C VAL A 42 0.99 9.62 -11.05
N THR A 43 0.92 10.60 -10.15
CA THR A 43 0.27 10.45 -8.84
C THR A 43 -1.23 10.25 -8.99
N ILE A 44 -1.88 11.01 -9.86
CA ILE A 44 -3.31 10.87 -10.18
C ILE A 44 -3.61 9.46 -10.69
N SER A 45 -2.87 8.99 -11.69
CA SER A 45 -3.05 7.64 -12.24
C SER A 45 -2.76 6.55 -11.22
N SER A 46 -1.72 6.72 -10.39
CA SER A 46 -1.40 5.74 -9.34
C SER A 46 -2.47 5.65 -8.26
N ILE A 47 -3.09 6.77 -7.89
CA ILE A 47 -4.19 6.79 -6.92
C ILE A 47 -5.41 6.06 -7.51
N ASN A 48 -5.78 6.34 -8.76
CA ASN A 48 -6.91 5.67 -9.39
C ASN A 48 -6.66 4.17 -9.51
N ARG A 49 -5.47 3.75 -9.97
CA ARG A 49 -5.13 2.33 -10.06
C ARG A 49 -5.25 1.62 -8.71
N LYS A 50 -4.72 2.22 -7.63
CA LYS A 50 -4.83 1.65 -6.28
C LYS A 50 -6.28 1.57 -5.80
N PHE A 51 -7.11 2.54 -6.17
CA PHE A 51 -8.53 2.52 -5.87
C PHE A 51 -9.23 1.40 -6.65
N ASP A 52 -8.91 1.20 -7.93
CA ASP A 52 -9.46 0.11 -8.74
C ASP A 52 -9.05 -1.28 -8.19
N GLU A 53 -7.83 -1.40 -7.66
CA GLU A 53 -7.31 -2.64 -7.07
C GLU A 53 -7.89 -2.96 -5.68
N ASN A 54 -8.01 -1.95 -4.80
CA ASN A 54 -8.30 -2.16 -3.37
C ASN A 54 -9.67 -1.64 -2.92
N GLY A 55 -10.36 -0.85 -3.76
CA GLY A 55 -11.63 -0.21 -3.43
C GLY A 55 -11.55 0.92 -2.39
N THR A 56 -10.34 1.34 -2.00
CA THR A 56 -10.14 2.36 -0.96
C THR A 56 -9.11 3.41 -1.38
N VAL A 57 -9.29 4.64 -0.89
CA VAL A 57 -8.34 5.76 -1.02
C VAL A 57 -7.47 5.93 0.24
N GLU A 58 -7.77 5.17 1.29
CA GLU A 58 -7.01 5.19 2.54
C GLU A 58 -5.59 4.69 2.32
N ASP A 59 -4.68 5.16 3.16
CA ASP A 59 -3.34 4.60 3.17
C ASP A 59 -3.42 3.14 3.61
N LEU A 60 -2.80 2.25 2.82
CA LEU A 60 -2.65 0.87 3.23
C LEU A 60 -1.84 0.83 4.54
N PRO A 61 -2.17 -0.11 5.45
CA PRO A 61 -1.35 -0.33 6.62
C PRO A 61 0.09 -0.53 6.17
N ARG A 62 1.03 0.14 6.84
CA ARG A 62 2.45 -0.01 6.51
C ARG A 62 2.80 -1.48 6.61
N SER A 63 3.07 -2.11 5.48
CA SER A 63 3.66 -3.45 5.43
C SER A 63 5.11 -3.33 5.88
N GLY A 64 5.32 -3.15 7.18
CA GLY A 64 6.63 -3.31 7.78
C GLY A 64 7.14 -4.72 7.56
N ARG A 65 8.37 -5.00 8.00
CA ARG A 65 8.85 -6.38 8.05
C ARG A 65 7.87 -7.19 8.91
N PRO A 66 7.25 -8.27 8.39
CA PRO A 66 6.37 -9.10 9.20
C PRO A 66 7.13 -9.56 10.44
N THR A 67 6.64 -9.15 11.61
CA THR A 67 7.26 -9.48 12.91
C THR A 67 6.66 -10.78 13.47
N ILE A 68 5.47 -11.14 12.99
CA ILE A 68 4.74 -12.34 13.40
C ILE A 68 4.97 -13.39 12.30
N LEU A 69 5.47 -14.56 12.69
CA LEU A 69 5.58 -15.73 11.83
C LEU A 69 4.17 -16.28 11.58
N SER A 70 3.85 -16.65 10.34
CA SER A 70 2.63 -17.38 10.04
C SER A 70 2.66 -18.77 10.68
N GLU A 71 1.49 -19.39 10.89
CA GLU A 71 1.39 -20.77 11.37
C GLU A 71 2.22 -21.73 10.50
N GLU A 72 2.16 -21.57 9.17
CA GLU A 72 2.97 -22.34 8.22
C GLU A 72 4.49 -22.23 8.50
N LYS A 73 4.98 -21.05 8.87
CA LYS A 73 6.40 -20.87 9.23
C LYS A 73 6.73 -21.46 10.60
N LEU A 74 5.77 -21.52 11.51
CA LEU A 74 5.95 -22.18 12.80
C LEU A 74 6.04 -23.70 12.62
N ASP A 75 5.20 -24.27 11.77
CA ASP A 75 5.22 -25.69 11.42
C ASP A 75 6.55 -26.08 10.77
N GLU A 76 7.08 -25.25 9.86
CA GLU A 76 8.40 -25.47 9.25
C GLU A 76 9.53 -25.45 10.29
N ILE A 77 9.48 -24.55 11.26
CA ILE A 77 10.46 -24.50 12.36
C ILE A 77 10.33 -25.75 13.24
N GLU A 78 9.12 -26.19 13.55
CA GLU A 78 8.87 -27.39 14.35
C GLU A 78 9.40 -28.65 13.66
N GLU A 79 9.17 -28.78 12.35
CA GLU A 79 9.70 -29.88 11.55
C GLU A 79 11.24 -29.86 11.51
N MET A 80 11.86 -28.68 11.35
CA MET A 80 13.33 -28.53 11.38
C MET A 80 13.95 -28.93 12.73
N VAL A 81 13.32 -28.56 13.85
CA VAL A 81 13.81 -28.90 15.20
C VAL A 81 13.57 -30.39 15.50
N THR A 82 12.45 -30.95 15.05
CA THR A 82 12.12 -32.37 15.23
C THR A 82 13.07 -33.26 14.43
N SER A 83 13.37 -32.89 13.18
CA SER A 83 14.28 -33.64 12.29
C SER A 83 15.75 -33.49 12.68
N ASN A 84 16.14 -32.40 13.35
CA ASN A 84 17.47 -32.20 13.86
C ASN A 84 17.46 -31.65 15.30
N PRO A 85 17.51 -32.52 16.32
CA PRO A 85 17.45 -32.10 17.72
C PRO A 85 18.64 -31.23 18.18
N GLN A 86 19.72 -31.14 17.40
CA GLN A 86 20.83 -30.23 17.68
C GLN A 86 20.55 -28.80 17.21
N LEU A 87 19.49 -28.60 16.40
CA LEU A 87 19.04 -27.27 16.02
C LEU A 87 18.22 -26.65 17.14
N SER A 88 18.59 -25.45 17.56
CA SER A 88 17.74 -24.67 18.45
C SER A 88 16.59 -24.01 17.69
N ILE A 89 15.46 -23.78 18.38
CA ILE A 89 14.31 -23.03 17.85
C ILE A 89 14.73 -21.67 17.25
N ARG A 90 15.70 -21.00 17.89
CA ARG A 90 16.25 -19.72 17.39
C ARG A 90 16.98 -19.86 16.04
N GLN A 91 17.69 -20.96 15.84
CA GLN A 91 18.37 -21.24 14.57
C GLN A 91 17.37 -21.68 13.49
N GLY A 92 16.31 -22.40 13.85
CA GLY A 92 15.20 -22.72 12.94
C GLY A 92 14.49 -21.44 12.48
N ALA A 93 14.07 -20.58 13.42
CA ALA A 93 13.41 -19.31 13.11
C ALA A 93 14.24 -18.32 12.28
N ALA A 94 15.58 -18.46 12.28
CA ALA A 94 16.45 -17.63 11.46
C ALA A 94 16.58 -18.12 10.00
N ARG A 95 16.10 -19.34 9.70
CA ARG A 95 16.21 -19.99 8.39
C ARG A 95 14.92 -19.93 7.56
N VAL A 96 13.83 -19.44 8.16
CA VAL A 96 12.47 -19.32 7.60
C VAL A 96 12.07 -17.85 7.46
#